data_AF-A0A945M5R7-F1
#
_entry.id   AF-A0A945M5R7-F1
#
_cell.length_a   1.000
_cell.length_b   1.000
_cell.length_c   1.000
_cell.angle_alpha   90.00
_cell.angle_beta   90.00
_cell.angle_gamma   90.00
#
_symmetry.space_group_name_H-M   'P 1'
#
loop_
_entity.id
_entity.type
_entity.pdbx_description
1 polymer ?
#
loop_
_entity_poly.entity_id
_entity_poly.type
_entity_poly.pdbx_seq_one_letter_code
_entity_poly.pdbx_strand_id
1 'polypeptide(L)' 'MNRESLNGISPAEVEAFQKDGAVHLSGMLDEEWIERLRAGVARTVDHPTPLHTIQTTEGENGFFLSAICMAQQY' A
#
# COMPACT_ATOMS: atom_id res chain seq x y z
N MET A 1 5.92 0.45 -16.38
CA MET A 1 4.71 0.62 -15.56
C MET A 1 3.58 -0.14 -16.22
N ASN A 2 3.22 -1.31 -15.69
CA ASN A 2 2.23 -2.19 -16.29
C ASN A 2 0.81 -1.62 -16.13
N ARG A 3 0.00 -1.73 -17.19
CA ARG A 3 -1.42 -1.34 -17.21
C ARG A 3 -2.35 -2.49 -16.81
N GLU A 4 -1.90 -3.71 -17.07
CA GLU A 4 -2.50 -4.98 -16.66
C GLU A 4 -1.58 -5.65 -15.66
N SER A 5 -2.07 -6.45 -14.72
CA SER A 5 -1.22 -7.18 -13.77
C SER A 5 -0.23 -8.10 -14.49
N LEU A 6 0.98 -8.29 -13.94
CA LEU A 6 1.97 -9.17 -14.58
C LEU A 6 1.53 -10.64 -14.59
N ASN A 7 0.78 -11.05 -13.56
CA ASN A 7 0.12 -12.35 -13.48
C ASN A 7 -1.40 -12.18 -13.49
N GLY A 8 -2.11 -13.09 -14.15
CA GLY A 8 -3.57 -13.16 -14.10
C GLY A 8 -4.07 -13.71 -12.77
N ILE A 9 -5.28 -13.30 -12.36
CA ILE A 9 -5.96 -13.84 -11.18
C ILE A 9 -6.62 -15.16 -11.57
N SER A 10 -6.26 -16.24 -10.86
CA SER A 10 -6.80 -17.57 -11.08
C SER A 10 -8.14 -17.79 -10.38
N PRO A 11 -8.99 -18.73 -10.88
CA PRO A 11 -10.21 -19.13 -10.17
C PRO A 11 -9.95 -19.64 -8.74
N ALA A 12 -8.81 -20.31 -8.52
CA ALA A 12 -8.43 -20.82 -7.20
C ALA A 12 -8.13 -19.68 -6.20
N GLU A 13 -7.49 -18.60 -6.64
CA GLU A 13 -7.28 -17.40 -5.80
C GLU A 13 -8.60 -16.71 -5.46
N VAL A 14 -9.56 -16.70 -6.40
CA VAL A 14 -10.92 -16.18 -6.16
C VAL A 14 -11.66 -17.03 -5.11
N GLU A 15 -11.62 -18.36 -5.24
CA GLU A 15 -12.24 -19.27 -4.28
C GLU A 15 -11.61 -19.13 -2.89
N ALA A 16 -10.27 -19.07 -2.82
CA ALA A 16 -9.54 -18.84 -1.57
C ALA A 16 -9.96 -17.52 -0.92
N PHE A 17 -10.07 -16.43 -1.69
CA PHE A 17 -10.55 -15.15 -1.16
C PHE A 17 -11.99 -15.24 -0.64
N GLN A 18 -12.90 -15.90 -1.37
CA GLN A 18 -14.29 -16.05 -0.94
C GLN A 18 -14.41 -16.83 0.37
N LYS A 19 -13.53 -17.82 0.57
CA LYS A 19 -13.50 -18.66 1.76
C LYS A 19 -12.81 -17.98 2.94
N ASP A 20 -11.63 -17.41 2.71
CA ASP A 20 -10.69 -16.98 3.74
C ASP A 20 -10.76 -15.45 3.99
N GLY A 21 -11.43 -14.70 3.12
CA GLY A 21 -11.57 -13.24 3.17
C GLY A 21 -10.33 -12.47 2.69
N ALA A 22 -9.22 -13.16 2.43
CA ALA A 22 -7.99 -12.59 1.89
C ALA A 22 -7.20 -13.65 1.11
N VAL A 23 -6.47 -13.23 0.08
CA VAL A 23 -5.54 -14.09 -0.68
C VAL A 23 -4.27 -13.30 -1.01
N HIS A 24 -3.12 -13.97 -1.00
CA HIS A 24 -1.85 -13.36 -1.40
C HIS A 24 -1.69 -13.45 -2.92
N LEU A 25 -1.61 -12.29 -3.58
CA LEU A 25 -1.34 -12.17 -5.01
C LEU A 25 0.12 -11.77 -5.24
N SER A 26 0.89 -12.67 -5.86
CA SER A 26 2.31 -12.43 -6.14
C SER A 26 2.53 -11.94 -7.57
N GLY A 27 3.45 -10.99 -7.76
CA GLY A 27 3.80 -10.48 -9.09
C GLY A 27 2.65 -9.72 -9.77
N MET A 28 1.96 -8.82 -9.05
CA MET A 28 0.91 -7.98 -9.64
C MET A 28 1.47 -6.68 -10.24
N LEU A 29 2.54 -6.16 -9.64
CA LEU A 29 3.15 -4.88 -9.99
C LEU A 29 4.54 -5.10 -10.58
N ASP A 30 4.88 -4.35 -11.63
CA ASP A 30 6.22 -4.28 -12.16
C ASP A 30 7.18 -3.50 -11.26
N GLU A 31 8.47 -3.71 -11.50
CA GLU A 31 9.56 -3.07 -10.74
C GLU A 31 9.41 -1.55 -10.76
N GLU A 32 8.98 -0.98 -11.90
CA GLU A 32 8.80 0.46 -12.02
C GLU A 32 7.71 0.99 -11.06
N TRP A 33 6.58 0.30 -10.93
CA TRP A 33 5.56 0.63 -9.93
C TRP A 33 6.11 0.51 -8.50
N ILE A 34 6.86 -0.56 -8.21
CA ILE A 34 7.44 -0.80 -6.88
C ILE A 34 8.38 0.35 -6.50
N GLU A 35 9.28 0.76 -7.39
CA GLU A 35 10.21 1.86 -7.14
C GLU A 35 9.50 3.20 -6.95
N ARG A 36 8.46 3.47 -7.74
CA ARG A 36 7.65 4.70 -7.59
C ARG A 36 6.90 4.73 -6.26
N LEU A 37 6.33 3.61 -5.83
CA LEU A 37 5.69 3.49 -4.52
C LEU A 37 6.71 3.69 -3.39
N ARG A 38 7.90 3.08 -3.49
CA ARG A 38 8.97 3.26 -2.51
C ARG A 38 9.38 4.73 -2.37
N ALA A 39 9.63 5.41 -3.48
CA ALA A 39 9.97 6.83 -3.47
C ALA A 39 8.82 7.71 -2.94
N GLY A 40 7.57 7.36 -3.26
CA GLY A 40 6.38 8.03 -2.75
C GLY A 40 6.24 7.92 -1.24
N VAL A 41 6.35 6.70 -0.70
CA VAL A 41 6.30 6.43 0.74
C VAL A 41 7.41 7.17 1.48
N ALA A 42 8.65 7.08 1.00
CA ALA A 42 9.78 7.78 1.63
C ALA A 42 9.52 9.29 1.73
N ARG A 43 9.10 9.93 0.63
CA ARG A 43 8.75 11.35 0.63
C ARG A 43 7.62 11.68 1.59
N THR A 44 6.59 10.84 1.68
CA THR A 44 5.46 11.06 2.59
C THR A 44 5.86 10.95 4.05
N VAL A 45 6.79 10.04 4.37
CA VAL A 45 7.33 9.88 5.73
C VAL A 45 8.25 11.05 6.10
N ASP A 46 9.13 11.48 5.19
CA ASP A 46 10.10 12.56 5.43
C ASP A 46 9.44 13.95 5.44
N HIS A 47 8.37 14.11 4.66
CA HIS A 47 7.67 15.38 4.45
C HIS A 47 6.15 15.18 4.59
N PRO A 48 5.67 14.85 5.79
CA PRO A 48 4.24 14.65 6.00
C PRO A 48 3.47 15.95 5.78
N THR A 49 2.27 15.85 5.23
CA THR A 49 1.43 17.02 4.97
C THR A 49 0.90 17.61 6.29
N PRO A 50 0.39 18.85 6.32
CA PRO A 50 -0.20 19.42 7.54
C PRO A 50 -1.38 18.61 8.12
N LEU A 51 -2.00 17.73 7.33
CA LEU A 51 -3.11 16.87 7.74
C LEU A 51 -2.67 15.48 8.20
N HIS A 52 -1.37 15.23 8.33
CA HIS A 52 -0.89 13.95 8.84
C HIS A 52 -1.22 13.75 10.32
N THR A 53 -1.30 12.49 10.70
CA THR A 53 -1.37 12.07 12.10
C THR A 53 -0.31 11.02 12.35
N ILE A 54 0.57 11.27 13.32
CA ILE A 54 1.40 10.23 13.93
C ILE A 54 0.52 9.55 14.98
N GLN A 55 0.21 8.28 14.77
CA GLN A 55 -0.68 7.49 15.64
C GLN A 55 0.07 6.77 16.76
N THR A 56 1.40 6.83 16.75
CA THR A 56 2.27 6.28 17.79
C THR A 56 2.57 7.34 18.84
N THR A 57 2.47 6.97 20.11
CA THR A 57 2.85 7.81 21.24
C THR A 57 4.24 7.47 21.76
N GLU A 58 4.82 8.35 22.58
CA GLU A 58 6.12 8.12 23.20
C GLU A 58 6.09 6.85 24.08
N GLY A 59 7.03 5.93 23.84
CA GLY A 59 7.15 4.67 24.56
C GLY A 59 6.43 3.48 23.91
N GLU A 60 5.65 3.70 22.86
CA GLU A 60 5.08 2.61 22.06
C GLU A 60 6.08 2.07 21.02
N ASN A 61 5.95 0.79 20.69
CA ASN A 61 6.78 0.16 19.67
C ASN A 61 6.23 0.44 18.26
N GLY A 62 7.13 0.73 17.31
CA GLY A 62 6.80 0.92 15.91
C GLY A 62 6.64 2.39 15.51
N PHE A 63 6.18 2.62 14.28
CA PHE A 63 5.88 3.94 13.74
C PHE A 63 4.66 3.85 12.82
N PHE A 64 3.59 4.54 13.20
CA PHE A 64 2.32 4.54 12.48
C PHE A 64 1.97 5.95 12.03
N LEU A 65 2.03 6.17 10.72
CA LEU A 65 1.73 7.45 10.08
C LEU A 65 0.47 7.33 9.23
N SER A 66 -0.51 8.20 9.48
CA SER A 66 -1.64 8.43 8.60
C SER A 66 -1.41 9.75 7.86
N ALA A 67 -1.02 9.67 6.59
CA ALA A 67 -0.78 10.85 5.74
C ALA A 67 -1.38 10.73 4.33
N ILE A 68 -1.99 9.57 4.03
CA ILE A 68 -2.52 9.20 2.71
C ILE A 68 -3.91 8.63 2.88
N CYS A 69 -4.87 9.51 3.23
CA CYS A 69 -6.28 9.21 3.08
C CYS A 69 -6.70 9.60 1.66
N MET A 70 -7.08 8.62 0.83
CA MET A 70 -7.38 8.75 -0.61
C MET A 70 -8.64 9.59 -0.95
N ALA A 71 -9.05 10.52 -0.06
CA ALA A 71 -10.17 11.44 -0.28
C ALA A 71 -9.82 12.92 -0.01
N GLN A 72 -8.56 13.27 0.30
CA GLN A 72 -8.20 14.64 0.72
C GLN A 72 -7.10 15.30 -0.12
N GLN A 73 -7.04 15.03 -1.42
CA GLN A 73 -6.26 15.86 -2.33
C GLN A 73 -7.23 16.51 -3.32
N TYR A 74 -7.42 17.82 -3.15
CA TYR A 74 -8.21 18.71 -4.02
C TYR A 74 -7.78 18.64 -5.48
#